data_AF-A0AAW5CYP0-F1
#
_entry.id   AF-A0AAW5CYP0-F1
#
_cell.length_a   1.000
_cell.length_b   1.000
_cell.length_c   1.000
_cell.angle_alpha   90.00
_cell.angle_beta   90.00
_cell.angle_gamma   90.00
#
_symmetry.space_group_name_H-M   'P 1'
#
loop_
_entity.id
_entity.type
_entity.pdbx_description
1 polymer ?
#
loop_
_entity_poly.entity_id
_entity_poly.type
_entity_poly.pdbx_seq_one_letter_code
_entity_poly.pdbx_strand_id
1 'polypeptide(L)'
;MYILQGTAEAYIGDEVIGVGEGDFIGYRACGKPHKLVNNSDVTLRCIVVGQRLPHDVGDYTKQGKRIYRQKGLPWNVVDINDIMEPMKNNQDNNNE
;
A
#
# COMPACT_ATOMS: atom_id res chain seq x y z
N MET A 1 -9.99 -5.56 -3.81
CA MET A 1 -9.70 -6.19 -5.12
C MET A 1 -10.56 -7.42 -5.24
N TYR A 2 -11.15 -7.66 -6.41
CA TYR A 2 -11.96 -8.84 -6.70
C TYR A 2 -11.50 -9.47 -8.01
N ILE A 3 -11.34 -10.79 -8.05
CA ILE A 3 -10.80 -11.50 -9.23
C ILE A 3 -11.97 -12.01 -10.09
N LEU A 4 -12.00 -11.58 -11.35
CA LEU A 4 -13.00 -11.94 -12.35
C LEU A 4 -12.59 -13.15 -13.17
N GLN A 5 -11.29 -13.29 -13.46
CA GLN A 5 -10.75 -14.41 -14.23
C GLN A 5 -9.28 -14.66 -13.91
N GLY A 6 -8.85 -15.92 -13.93
CA GLY A 6 -7.44 -16.33 -13.81
C GLY A 6 -6.97 -16.52 -12.37
N THR A 7 -5.69 -16.83 -12.21
CA THR A 7 -5.05 -17.09 -10.91
C THR A 7 -3.82 -16.21 -10.72
N ALA A 8 -3.46 -15.97 -9.46
CA ALA A 8 -2.32 -15.15 -9.10
C ALA A 8 -1.75 -15.53 -7.72
N GLU A 9 -0.55 -15.03 -7.44
CA GLU A 9 0.02 -15.00 -6.10
C GLU A 9 -0.19 -13.62 -5.48
N ALA A 10 -0.92 -13.56 -4.38
CA ALA A 10 -1.05 -12.38 -3.54
C ALA A 10 0.03 -12.39 -2.45
N TYR A 11 0.90 -11.38 -2.47
CA TYR A 11 1.91 -11.14 -1.45
C TYR A 11 1.33 -10.14 -0.45
N ILE A 12 1.32 -10.47 0.85
CA ILE A 12 0.80 -9.64 1.94
C ILE A 12 1.81 -9.63 3.09
N GLY A 13 2.69 -8.63 3.11
CA GLY A 13 3.92 -8.67 3.91
C GLY A 13 4.79 -9.83 3.44
N ASP A 14 5.10 -10.75 4.35
CA ASP A 14 5.93 -11.92 4.09
C ASP A 14 5.12 -13.15 3.64
N GLU A 15 3.79 -13.07 3.66
CA GLU A 15 2.90 -14.17 3.27
C GLU A 15 2.67 -14.16 1.76
N VAL A 16 2.62 -15.36 1.17
CA VAL A 16 2.25 -15.59 -0.23
C VAL A 16 1.05 -16.52 -0.27
N ILE A 17 -0.03 -16.06 -0.88
CA ILE A 17 -1.32 -16.76 -0.92
C ILE A 17 -1.74 -16.91 -2.39
N GLY A 18 -2.04 -18.14 -2.82
CA GLY A 18 -2.65 -18.38 -4.12
C GLY A 18 -4.09 -17.90 -4.13
N VAL A 19 -4.47 -17.13 -5.16
CA VAL A 19 -5.81 -16.57 -5.32
C VAL A 19 -6.33 -16.79 -6.74
N GLY A 20 -7.65 -16.86 -6.90
CA GLY A 20 -8.32 -17.14 -8.16
C GLY A 20 -9.70 -16.49 -8.28
N GLU A 21 -10.45 -16.93 -9.29
CA GLU A 21 -11.76 -16.37 -9.61
C GLU A 21 -12.72 -16.38 -8.42
N GLY A 22 -13.40 -15.27 -8.17
CA GLY A 22 -14.32 -15.11 -7.05
C GLY A 22 -13.65 -14.67 -5.75
N ASP A 23 -12.32 -14.71 -5.64
CA ASP A 23 -11.63 -14.25 -4.43
C ASP A 23 -11.70 -12.73 -4.28
N PHE A 24 -11.86 -12.30 -3.01
CA PHE A 24 -11.85 -10.91 -2.61
C PHE A 24 -10.70 -10.63 -1.63
N ILE A 25 -9.95 -9.56 -1.88
CA ILE A 25 -8.85 -9.11 -1.03
C ILE A 25 -9.05 -7.65 -0.66
N GLY A 26 -9.10 -7.36 0.63
CA GLY A 26 -9.20 -6.00 1.17
C GLY A 26 -7.86 -5.50 1.72
N TYR A 27 -7.35 -4.39 1.19
CA TYR A 27 -6.16 -3.73 1.70
C TYR A 27 -6.57 -2.50 2.52
N ARG A 28 -6.57 -2.64 3.85
CA ARG A 28 -6.84 -1.53 4.76
C ARG A 28 -5.68 -0.52 4.74
N ALA A 29 -5.98 0.76 4.98
CA ALA A 29 -4.95 1.77 5.22
C ALA A 29 -4.04 1.34 6.39
N CYS A 30 -2.75 1.64 6.28
CA CYS A 30 -1.71 1.17 7.21
C CYS A 30 -1.62 -0.36 7.38
N GLY A 31 -2.13 -1.14 6.41
CA GLY A 31 -1.95 -2.58 6.36
C GLY A 31 -0.55 -2.99 5.90
N LYS A 32 -0.30 -4.31 5.86
CA LYS A 32 0.94 -4.87 5.31
C LYS A 32 1.13 -4.45 3.84
N PRO A 33 2.38 -4.24 3.36
CA PRO A 33 2.63 -3.99 1.94
C PRO A 33 2.16 -5.17 1.10
N HIS A 34 1.69 -4.92 -0.11
CA HIS A 34 1.13 -5.97 -0.95
C HIS A 34 1.53 -5.82 -2.41
N LYS A 35 1.55 -6.96 -3.12
CA LYS A 35 1.59 -7.02 -4.59
C LYS A 35 0.83 -8.25 -5.06
N LEU A 36 0.32 -8.20 -6.28
CA LEU A 36 -0.31 -9.34 -6.94
C LEU A 36 0.51 -9.70 -8.18
N VAL A 37 0.84 -10.97 -8.34
CA VAL A 37 1.66 -11.45 -9.46
C VAL A 37 0.90 -12.50 -10.24
N ASN A 38 0.65 -12.26 -11.52
CA ASN A 38 0.19 -13.27 -12.46
C ASN A 38 1.41 -14.02 -13.00
N ASN A 39 1.63 -15.26 -12.54
CA ASN A 39 2.70 -16.14 -13.02
C ASN A 39 2.21 -17.13 -14.10
N SER A 40 1.01 -16.91 -14.67
CA SER A 40 0.43 -17.76 -15.72
C SER A 40 0.57 -17.14 -17.12
N ASP A 41 0.26 -17.93 -18.14
CA ASP A 41 0.16 -17.52 -19.55
C ASP A 41 -1.22 -16.96 -19.92
N VAL A 42 -2.18 -16.97 -18.99
CA VAL A 42 -3.53 -16.46 -19.19
C VAL A 42 -3.68 -15.07 -18.57
N THR A 43 -4.53 -14.23 -19.14
CA THR A 43 -4.81 -12.89 -18.59
C THR A 43 -5.56 -12.99 -17.25
N LEU A 44 -4.97 -12.41 -16.20
CA LEU A 44 -5.65 -12.15 -14.93
C LEU A 44 -6.55 -10.91 -15.07
N ARG A 45 -7.87 -11.08 -14.85
CA ARG A 45 -8.84 -9.97 -14.87
C ARG A 45 -9.33 -9.69 -13.46
N CYS A 46 -9.24 -8.42 -13.04
CA CYS A 46 -9.62 -8.01 -11.69
C CYS A 46 -10.42 -6.70 -11.70
N ILE A 47 -11.23 -6.51 -10.67
CA ILE A 47 -11.75 -5.21 -10.27
C ILE A 47 -10.88 -4.68 -9.13
N VAL A 48 -10.27 -3.51 -9.35
CA VAL A 48 -9.51 -2.79 -8.33
C VAL A 48 -10.32 -1.56 -7.93
N VAL A 49 -10.65 -1.48 -6.64
CA VAL A 49 -11.39 -0.36 -6.05
C VAL A 49 -10.52 0.24 -4.95
N GLY A 50 -10.37 1.56 -4.96
CA GLY A 50 -9.61 2.31 -3.97
C GLY A 50 -10.21 3.70 -3.77
N GLN A 51 -9.96 4.29 -2.61
CA GLN A 51 -10.37 5.66 -2.32
C GLN A 51 -9.54 6.66 -3.15
N ARG A 52 -10.16 7.79 -3.51
CA ARG A 52 -9.46 8.94 -4.10
C ARG A 52 -9.40 10.05 -3.07
N LEU A 53 -8.29 10.10 -2.33
CA LEU A 53 -8.06 11.11 -1.31
C LEU A 53 -7.24 12.28 -1.90
N PRO A 54 -7.50 13.53 -1.46
CA PRO A 54 -6.67 14.67 -1.86
C PRO A 54 -5.21 14.58 -1.37
N HIS A 55 -4.98 13.80 -0.31
CA HIS A 55 -3.69 13.62 0.34
C HIS A 55 -3.47 12.14 0.63
N ASP A 56 -2.28 11.62 0.30
CA ASP A 56 -1.92 10.21 0.47
C ASP A 56 -0.40 10.04 0.63
N VAL A 57 0.00 8.99 1.34
CA VAL A 57 1.39 8.61 1.58
C VAL A 57 1.52 7.10 1.35
N GLY A 58 2.47 6.70 0.50
CA GLY A 58 2.67 5.29 0.15
C GLY A 58 4.14 4.87 0.23
N ASP A 59 4.37 3.67 0.78
CA ASP A 59 5.72 3.09 0.89
C ASP A 59 5.96 2.01 -0.16
N TYR A 60 7.02 2.22 -0.94
CA TYR A 60 7.61 1.25 -1.84
C TYR A 60 8.72 0.50 -1.08
N THR A 61 8.30 -0.43 -0.22
CA THR A 61 9.17 -1.06 0.79
C THR A 61 10.40 -1.74 0.19
N LYS A 62 10.26 -2.44 -0.94
CA LYS A 62 11.40 -3.09 -1.63
C LYS A 62 12.41 -2.11 -2.23
N GLN A 63 11.96 -0.89 -2.50
CA GLN A 63 12.79 0.18 -3.06
C GLN A 63 13.35 1.09 -1.96
N GLY A 64 12.88 0.96 -0.71
CA GLY A 64 13.23 1.88 0.38
C GLY A 64 12.77 3.31 0.11
N LYS A 65 11.61 3.51 -0.54
CA LYS A 65 11.11 4.85 -0.91
C LYS A 65 9.71 5.12 -0.42
N ARG A 66 9.43 6.39 -0.11
CA ARG A 66 8.11 6.90 0.24
C ARG A 66 7.66 7.94 -0.78
N ILE A 67 6.41 7.82 -1.26
CA ILE A 67 5.76 8.85 -2.06
C ILE A 67 4.82 9.69 -1.20
N TYR A 68 4.89 11.00 -1.37
CA TYR A 68 3.96 11.98 -0.80
C TYR A 68 3.13 12.59 -1.92
N ARG A 69 1.82 12.46 -1.82
CA ARG A 69 0.85 13.05 -2.76
C ARG A 69 0.00 14.05 -2.00
N GLN A 70 0.10 15.32 -2.34
CA GLN A 70 -0.59 16.39 -1.64
C GLN A 70 -1.26 17.31 -2.67
N LYS A 71 -2.56 17.58 -2.53
CA LYS A 71 -3.29 18.46 -3.44
C LYS A 71 -2.62 19.83 -3.53
N GLY A 72 -2.35 20.28 -4.76
CA GLY A 72 -1.74 21.59 -5.03
C GLY A 72 -0.21 21.61 -4.97
N LEU A 73 0.44 20.49 -4.65
CA LEU A 73 1.90 20.36 -4.65
C LEU A 73 2.35 19.30 -5.66
N PRO A 74 3.58 19.41 -6.22
CA PRO A 74 4.19 18.32 -6.95
C PRO A 74 4.28 17.05 -6.08
N TRP A 75 4.18 15.88 -6.70
CA TRP A 75 4.41 14.63 -5.99
C TRP A 75 5.90 14.47 -5.70
N ASN A 76 6.23 14.04 -4.48
CA ASN A 76 7.61 13.81 -4.07
C ASN A 76 7.82 12.34 -3.77
N VAL A 77 8.90 11.76 -4.32
CA VAL A 77 9.39 10.44 -3.94
C VAL A 77 10.72 10.63 -3.25
N VAL A 78 10.83 10.13 -2.02
CA VAL A 78 11.99 10.35 -1.13
C VAL A 78 12.55 9.00 -0.72
N ASP A 79 13.87 8.89 -0.59
CA ASP A 79 14.48 7.73 0.06
C ASP A 79 14.09 7.72 1.54
N ILE A 80 13.75 6.55 2.09
CA ILE A 80 13.32 6.46 3.49
C ILE A 80 14.43 6.90 4.44
N ASN A 81 15.70 6.71 4.08
CA ASN A 81 16.83 7.11 4.91
C ASN A 81 17.02 8.64 4.99
N ASP A 82 16.43 9.39 4.05
CA ASP A 82 16.48 10.85 4.03
C ASP A 82 15.32 11.48 4.83
N ILE A 83 14.40 10.68 5.36
CA ILE A 83 13.24 11.16 6.12
C ILE A 83 13.65 11.38 7.58
N MET A 84 13.57 12.62 8.02
CA MET A 84 13.65 12.98 9.44
C MET A 84 12.23 13.08 10.03
N GLU A 85 11.93 12.29 11.05
CA GLU A 85 10.70 12.40 11.83
C GLU A 85 10.98 13.21 13.11
N PRO A 86 10.48 14.45 13.25
CA PRO A 86 10.70 15.24 14.46
C PRO A 86 9.96 14.59 15.64
N MET A 87 10.60 14.53 16.82
CA MET A 87 9.91 14.11 18.04
C MET A 87 8.77 15.09 18.34
N LYS A 88 7.57 14.54 18.56
CA LYS A 88 6.47 15.30 19.15
C LYS A 88 6.85 15.58 20.60
N ASN A 89 7.01 16.85 20.99
CA ASN A 89 7.10 17.20 22.40
C ASN A 89 5.77 16.79 23.06
N ASN A 90 5.76 15.67 23.77
CA ASN A 90 4.67 15.35 24.69
C ASN A 90 4.80 16.28 25.89
N GLN A 91 4.34 17.52 25.75
CA GLN A 91 3.87 18.30 26.89
C GLN A 91 2.41 17.92 27.15
N ASP A 92 2.17 16.64 27.46
CA ASP A 92 0.98 16.28 28.21
C ASP A 92 1.32 16.52 29.66
N ASN A 93 0.83 17.66 30.15
CA ASN A 93 0.95 18.09 31.53
C ASN A 93 0.46 16.97 32.44
N ASN A 94 1.35 16.47 33.31
CA ASN A 94 0.95 16.02 34.61
C ASN A 94 0.17 17.17 35.27
N ASN A 95 -1.15 17.07 35.31
CA ASN A 95 -2.00 17.75 36.27
C ASN A 95 -3.31 16.96 36.42
N GLU A 96 -3.39 16.32 37.58
CA GLU A 96 -4.53 15.65 38.24
C GLU A 96 -4.94 14.25 37.78
#